data_AF-A0A821HE88-F1
#
_entry.id   AF-A0A821HE88-F1
#
_cell.length_a   1.000
_cell.length_b   1.000
_cell.length_c   1.000
_cell.angle_alpha   90.00
_cell.angle_beta   90.00
_cell.angle_gamma   90.00
#
_symmetry.space_group_name_H-M   'P 1'
#
loop_
_entity.id
_entity.type
_entity.pdbx_description
1 polymer ?
#
loop_
_entity_poly.entity_id
_entity_poly.type
_entity_poly.pdbx_seq_one_letter_code
_entity_poly.pdbx_strand_id
1 'polypeptide(L)'
;IEKIRNRRLWDRYCHRRNEIQEDNNGHENERLLFHGSPFLHSIMHKGFDERHASITGMFGAGIYFAENSSKSNQYIYGIGGGNGCALHTDKSCYLCARQMLLCRVCLGRSFLQYSASKLAHAPPGHHSVIGRPTQGGLAYPEYVIYRGEQAYPEYCITYNLLNPVNNDNE
;
A
#
# COMPACT_ATOMS: atom_id res chain seq x y z
N ILE A 1 1.03 -17.36 5.13
CA ILE A 1 0.13 -16.20 4.93
C ILE A 1 -0.87 -16.22 6.07
N GLU A 2 -1.04 -15.11 6.76
CA GLU A 2 -1.87 -15.02 7.97
C GLU A 2 -3.00 -14.01 7.76
N LYS A 3 -4.23 -14.37 8.13
CA LYS A 3 -5.36 -13.45 8.10
C LYS A 3 -5.36 -12.60 9.36
N ILE A 4 -5.36 -11.29 9.21
CA ILE A 4 -5.40 -10.36 10.33
C ILE A 4 -6.85 -10.20 10.78
N ARG A 5 -7.09 -10.35 12.08
CA ARG A 5 -8.41 -10.21 12.70
C ARG A 5 -8.35 -9.16 13.79
N ASN A 6 -8.78 -7.94 13.46
CA ASN A 6 -8.89 -6.85 14.42
C ASN A 6 -10.26 -6.20 14.32
N ARG A 7 -11.14 -6.50 15.28
CA ARG A 7 -12.55 -6.07 15.24
C ARG A 7 -12.68 -4.55 15.19
N ARG A 8 -11.88 -3.82 15.98
CA ARG A 8 -11.95 -2.36 16.05
C ARG A 8 -11.52 -1.71 14.73
N LEU A 9 -10.48 -2.23 14.08
CA LEU A 9 -10.06 -1.74 12.77
C LEU A 9 -11.06 -2.10 11.68
N TRP A 10 -11.62 -3.30 11.74
CA TRP A 10 -12.66 -3.75 10.82
C TRP A 10 -13.90 -2.86 10.88
N ASP A 11 -14.37 -2.53 12.09
CA ASP A 11 -15.56 -1.70 12.27
C ASP A 11 -15.33 -0.27 11.74
N ARG A 12 -14.15 0.32 11.97
CA ARG A 12 -13.76 1.62 11.37
C ARG A 12 -13.75 1.56 9.85
N TYR A 13 -13.17 0.50 9.29
CA TYR A 13 -13.09 0.29 7.85
C TYR A 13 -14.48 0.14 7.22
N CYS A 14 -15.34 -0.72 7.78
CA CYS A 14 -16.70 -0.91 7.29
C CYS A 14 -17.52 0.38 7.35
N HIS A 15 -17.38 1.16 8.43
CA HIS A 15 -18.07 2.44 8.55
C HIS A 15 -17.66 3.40 7.42
N ARG A 16 -16.34 3.60 7.21
CA ARG A 16 -15.87 4.47 6.12
C ARG A 16 -16.24 3.95 4.73
N ARG A 17 -16.20 2.63 4.53
CA ARG A 17 -16.61 2.01 3.27
C ARG A 17 -18.05 2.36 2.92
N ASN A 18 -18.95 2.30 3.90
CA ASN A 18 -20.37 2.63 3.69
C ASN A 18 -20.55 4.12 3.35
N GLU A 19 -19.85 5.03 4.04
CA GLU A 19 -19.87 6.47 3.69
C GLU A 19 -19.43 6.69 2.23
N ILE A 20 -18.32 6.06 1.81
CA ILE A 20 -17.83 6.17 0.43
C ILE A 20 -18.84 5.58 -0.56
N GLN A 21 -19.52 4.50 -0.19
CA GLN A 21 -20.54 3.88 -1.03
C GLN A 21 -21.72 4.84 -1.26
N GLU A 22 -22.19 5.50 -0.20
CA GLU A 22 -23.26 6.50 -0.27
C GLU A 22 -22.84 7.71 -1.11
N ASP A 23 -21.62 8.21 -0.92
CA ASP A 23 -21.06 9.35 -1.65
C ASP A 23 -20.77 9.06 -3.14
N ASN A 24 -20.66 7.77 -3.52
CA ASN A 24 -20.23 7.35 -4.85
C ASN A 24 -21.27 6.45 -5.54
N ASN A 25 -22.54 6.88 -5.52
CA ASN A 25 -23.64 6.26 -6.27
C ASN A 25 -23.85 4.77 -5.96
N GLY A 26 -23.63 4.35 -4.71
CA GLY A 26 -23.78 2.96 -4.29
C GLY A 26 -22.54 2.08 -4.51
N HIS A 27 -21.38 2.66 -4.89
CA HIS A 27 -20.16 1.90 -5.20
C HIS A 27 -18.94 2.35 -4.38
N GLU A 28 -18.44 1.49 -3.50
CA GLU A 28 -17.24 1.74 -2.69
C GLU A 28 -15.91 1.60 -3.46
N ASN A 29 -15.94 0.93 -4.62
CA ASN A 29 -14.76 0.61 -5.44
C ASN A 29 -13.63 -0.02 -4.59
N GLU A 30 -13.97 -1.09 -3.85
CA GLU A 30 -13.02 -1.85 -3.02
C GLU A 30 -12.07 -2.66 -3.90
N ARG A 31 -10.77 -2.62 -3.58
CA ARG A 31 -9.74 -3.45 -4.22
C ARG A 31 -8.85 -4.13 -3.19
N LEU A 32 -8.32 -5.29 -3.56
CA LEU A 32 -7.20 -5.91 -2.84
C LEU A 32 -5.89 -5.40 -3.44
N LEU A 33 -5.07 -4.74 -2.62
CA LEU A 33 -3.81 -4.12 -3.05
C LEU A 33 -2.68 -4.39 -2.04
N PHE A 34 -1.46 -4.48 -2.54
CA PHE A 34 -0.26 -4.72 -1.74
C PHE A 34 0.24 -3.45 -1.06
N HIS A 35 0.78 -3.60 0.14
CA HIS A 35 1.44 -2.53 0.90
C HIS A 35 2.73 -3.05 1.55
N GLY A 36 3.84 -2.35 1.30
CA GLY A 36 5.14 -2.61 1.91
C GLY A 36 5.59 -1.38 2.70
N SER A 37 6.08 -1.60 3.91
CA SER A 37 6.51 -0.55 4.82
C SER A 37 7.39 -1.16 5.92
N PRO A 38 8.33 -0.43 6.53
CA PRO A 38 9.05 -0.89 7.71
C PRO A 38 8.17 -0.90 8.98
N PHE A 39 6.95 -0.35 8.92
CA PHE A 39 6.05 -0.17 10.07
C PHE A 39 4.86 -1.14 10.07
N LEU A 40 4.94 -2.30 9.40
CA LEU A 40 3.81 -3.24 9.27
C LEU A 40 3.22 -3.65 10.61
N HIS A 41 4.06 -3.92 11.61
CA HIS A 41 3.58 -4.29 12.94
C HIS A 41 2.63 -3.22 13.51
N SER A 42 3.01 -1.94 13.42
CA SER A 42 2.14 -0.84 13.86
C SER A 42 0.84 -0.80 13.05
N ILE A 43 0.91 -0.97 11.72
CA ILE A 43 -0.26 -0.96 10.84
C ILE A 43 -1.23 -2.10 11.19
N MET A 44 -0.73 -3.31 11.45
CA MET A 44 -1.58 -4.47 11.79
C MET A 44 -2.31 -4.29 13.13
N HIS A 45 -1.68 -3.62 14.11
CA HIS A 45 -2.25 -3.44 15.44
C HIS A 45 -3.08 -2.16 15.59
N LYS A 46 -2.67 -1.06 14.94
CA LYS A 46 -3.24 0.29 15.10
C LYS A 46 -4.00 0.80 13.87
N GLY A 47 -3.89 0.10 12.74
CA GLY A 47 -4.45 0.51 11.46
C GLY A 47 -3.53 1.46 10.70
N PHE A 48 -3.94 1.80 9.48
CA PHE A 48 -3.32 2.87 8.72
C PHE A 48 -3.64 4.23 9.35
N ASP A 49 -2.71 5.16 9.23
CA ASP A 49 -2.78 6.50 9.82
C ASP A 49 -2.09 7.49 8.90
N GLU A 50 -2.88 8.37 8.28
CA GLU A 50 -2.41 9.37 7.32
C GLU A 50 -1.44 10.38 7.95
N ARG A 51 -1.40 10.51 9.27
CA ARG A 51 -0.42 11.38 9.96
C ARG A 51 1.01 10.84 9.82
N HIS A 52 1.17 9.57 9.46
CA HIS A 52 2.45 8.94 9.14
C HIS A 52 2.64 8.72 7.63
N ALA A 53 1.83 9.39 6.79
CA ALA A 53 1.90 9.25 5.34
C ALA A 53 3.25 9.67 4.77
N SER A 54 3.62 9.08 3.64
CA SER A 54 4.85 9.44 2.93
C SER A 54 4.67 10.80 2.26
N ILE A 55 5.29 11.84 2.82
CA ILE A 55 5.25 13.20 2.27
C ILE A 55 6.04 13.29 0.95
N THR A 56 7.03 12.41 0.77
CA THR A 56 7.91 12.42 -0.41
C THR A 56 7.29 11.74 -1.63
N GLY A 57 6.18 11.01 -1.48
CA GLY A 57 5.52 10.30 -2.57
C GLY A 57 5.04 11.22 -3.70
N MET A 58 4.89 10.66 -4.92
CA MET A 58 4.56 11.43 -6.12
C MET A 58 3.20 12.14 -6.03
N PHE A 59 2.27 11.61 -5.23
CA PHE A 59 0.92 12.14 -5.05
C PHE A 59 0.71 12.80 -3.67
N GLY A 60 1.83 13.20 -3.04
CA GLY A 60 1.88 13.87 -1.74
C GLY A 60 1.64 12.95 -0.54
N ALA A 61 1.17 13.54 0.57
CA ALA A 61 1.07 12.92 1.89
C ALA A 61 -0.11 11.95 2.01
N GLY A 62 -0.04 10.85 1.25
CA GLY A 62 -1.01 9.77 1.26
C GLY A 62 -0.42 8.42 1.69
N ILE A 63 -1.31 7.43 1.80
CA ILE A 63 -0.97 6.03 2.04
C ILE A 63 -1.00 5.32 0.68
N TYR A 64 0.13 4.72 0.30
CA TYR A 64 0.36 4.18 -1.03
C TYR A 64 0.19 2.66 -1.06
N PHE A 65 -0.47 2.19 -2.10
CA PHE A 65 -0.69 0.78 -2.40
C PHE A 65 -0.32 0.47 -3.86
N ALA A 66 -0.02 -0.79 -4.14
CA ALA A 66 0.30 -1.25 -5.49
C ALA A 66 -0.50 -2.51 -5.84
N GLU A 67 -0.83 -2.66 -7.11
CA GLU A 67 -1.38 -3.92 -7.63
C GLU A 67 -0.28 -4.98 -7.84
N ASN A 68 0.97 -4.55 -8.05
CA ASN A 68 2.12 -5.44 -8.18
C ASN A 68 2.84 -5.59 -6.82
N SER A 69 2.95 -6.84 -6.34
CA SER A 69 3.67 -7.14 -5.08
C SER A 69 5.15 -6.73 -5.13
N SER A 70 5.80 -6.83 -6.29
CA SER A 70 7.19 -6.42 -6.50
C SER A 70 7.40 -4.91 -6.26
N LYS A 71 6.41 -4.08 -6.59
CA LYS A 71 6.43 -2.64 -6.31
C LYS A 71 6.35 -2.39 -4.81
N SER A 72 5.44 -3.03 -4.09
CA SER A 72 5.37 -2.93 -2.62
C SER A 72 6.63 -3.46 -1.93
N ASN A 73 7.26 -4.52 -2.47
CA ASN A 73 8.53 -5.07 -1.96
C ASN A 73 9.67 -4.02 -1.93
N GLN A 74 9.65 -3.01 -2.80
CA GLN A 74 10.66 -1.94 -2.81
C GLN A 74 10.63 -1.06 -1.54
N TYR A 75 9.55 -1.12 -0.75
CA TYR A 75 9.32 -0.23 0.39
C TYR A 75 9.36 -0.93 1.76
N ILE A 76 9.56 -2.25 1.80
CA ILE A 76 9.52 -3.03 3.06
C ILE A 76 10.60 -2.58 4.06
N TYR A 77 11.73 -2.09 3.55
CA TYR A 77 12.86 -1.59 4.35
C TYR A 77 12.92 -0.06 4.38
N GLY A 78 11.86 0.61 3.92
CA GLY A 78 11.80 2.06 3.76
C GLY A 78 11.95 2.52 2.30
N ILE A 79 11.95 3.84 2.10
CA ILE A 79 12.02 4.48 0.77
C ILE A 79 13.27 4.00 0.03
N GLY A 80 13.11 3.55 -1.22
CA GLY A 80 14.23 3.04 -2.03
C GLY A 80 14.90 1.78 -1.46
N GLY A 81 14.19 1.04 -0.61
CA GLY A 81 14.69 -0.16 0.07
C GLY A 81 15.59 0.12 1.27
N GLY A 82 15.70 1.37 1.74
CA GLY A 82 16.53 1.73 2.89
C GLY A 82 17.96 1.22 2.78
N ASN A 83 18.45 0.59 3.85
CA ASN A 83 19.73 -0.14 3.88
C ASN A 83 19.56 -1.66 3.68
N GLY A 84 18.38 -2.12 3.22
CA GLY A 84 18.08 -3.54 3.12
C GLY A 84 17.73 -4.20 4.45
N CYS A 85 17.87 -5.53 4.51
CA CYS A 85 17.60 -6.28 5.74
C CYS A 85 18.56 -5.89 6.87
N ALA A 86 18.09 -5.87 8.11
CA ALA A 86 18.87 -5.41 9.26
C ALA A 86 20.12 -6.26 9.53
N LEU A 87 20.07 -7.57 9.23
CA LEU A 87 21.17 -8.49 9.51
C LEU A 87 22.33 -8.39 8.51
N HIS A 88 22.05 -8.14 7.24
CA HIS A 88 23.06 -8.19 6.18
C HIS A 88 23.26 -6.85 5.45
N THR A 89 22.47 -5.83 5.77
CA THR A 89 22.46 -4.54 5.07
C THR A 89 22.31 -4.70 3.54
N ASP A 90 21.48 -5.67 3.13
CA ASP A 90 21.30 -6.06 1.74
C ASP A 90 19.83 -5.96 1.31
N LYS A 91 19.59 -5.15 0.27
CA LYS A 91 18.26 -4.90 -0.34
C LYS A 91 17.72 -6.12 -1.08
N SER A 92 18.62 -6.97 -1.58
CA SER A 92 18.34 -8.17 -2.37
C SER A 92 18.54 -9.45 -1.57
N CYS A 93 18.59 -9.36 -0.25
CA CYS A 93 18.80 -10.52 0.61
C CYS A 93 17.75 -11.62 0.34
N TYR A 94 18.26 -12.82 0.05
CA TYR A 94 17.48 -14.05 -0.18
C TYR A 94 17.32 -14.90 1.09
N LEU A 95 18.07 -14.59 2.15
CA LEU A 95 18.09 -15.35 3.41
C LEU A 95 17.04 -14.86 4.42
N CYS A 96 16.90 -13.54 4.56
CA CYS A 96 15.98 -12.95 5.53
C CYS A 96 14.53 -12.98 5.03
N ALA A 97 13.63 -13.46 5.88
CA ALA A 97 12.20 -13.35 5.66
C ALA A 97 11.78 -11.87 5.61
N ARG A 98 10.87 -11.58 4.68
CA ARG A 98 10.24 -10.30 4.45
C ARG A 98 8.77 -10.40 4.80
N GLN A 99 8.16 -9.27 5.10
CA GLN A 99 6.72 -9.17 5.28
C GLN A 99 6.15 -8.08 4.38
N MET A 100 4.95 -8.31 3.86
CA MET A 100 4.11 -7.30 3.22
C MET A 100 2.64 -7.55 3.57
N LEU A 101 1.79 -6.56 3.34
CA LEU A 101 0.36 -6.67 3.57
C LEU A 101 -0.38 -6.77 2.23
N LEU A 102 -1.43 -7.58 2.21
CA LEU A 102 -2.49 -7.50 1.20
C LEU A 102 -3.73 -6.89 1.87
N CYS A 103 -4.14 -5.73 1.39
CA CYS A 103 -5.10 -4.87 2.06
C CYS A 103 -6.37 -4.74 1.24
N ARG A 104 -7.53 -4.67 1.90
CA ARG A 104 -8.73 -4.10 1.27
C ARG A 104 -8.60 -2.58 1.28
N VAL A 105 -8.89 -1.94 0.15
CA VAL A 105 -8.76 -0.50 -0.03
C VAL A 105 -9.99 0.03 -0.74
N CYS A 106 -10.74 0.91 -0.09
CA CYS A 106 -11.93 1.57 -0.64
C CYS A 106 -11.51 2.84 -1.37
N LEU A 107 -11.53 2.78 -2.70
CA LEU A 107 -11.05 3.87 -3.55
C LEU A 107 -12.14 4.89 -3.87
N GLY A 108 -13.42 4.53 -3.76
CA GLY A 108 -14.54 5.37 -4.19
C GLY A 108 -14.34 5.95 -5.59
N ARG A 109 -14.76 7.21 -5.78
CA ARG A 109 -14.38 8.03 -6.94
C ARG A 109 -12.89 8.37 -6.92
N SER A 110 -12.12 7.74 -7.79
CA SER A 110 -10.67 7.99 -7.94
C SER A 110 -10.36 9.12 -8.90
N PHE A 111 -9.42 9.98 -8.52
CA PHE A 111 -8.84 10.99 -9.40
C PHE A 111 -7.64 10.40 -10.15
N LEU A 112 -7.71 10.34 -11.48
CA LEU A 112 -6.61 9.82 -12.30
C LEU A 112 -5.52 10.85 -12.47
N GLN A 113 -4.27 10.44 -12.26
CA GLN A 113 -3.11 11.31 -12.38
C GLN A 113 -2.00 10.63 -13.18
N TYR A 114 -1.32 11.40 -14.03
CA TYR A 114 -0.28 10.91 -14.96
C TYR A 114 1.11 11.49 -14.66
N SER A 115 1.17 12.53 -13.82
CA SER A 115 2.38 13.22 -13.39
C SER A 115 2.38 13.49 -11.88
N ALA A 116 3.54 13.81 -11.30
CA ALA A 116 3.62 14.09 -9.87
C ALA A 116 2.75 15.31 -9.47
N SER A 117 2.01 15.19 -8.36
CA SER A 117 1.18 16.24 -7.79
C SER A 117 1.17 16.13 -6.27
N LYS A 118 1.72 17.11 -5.56
CA LYS A 118 1.86 17.04 -4.09
C LYS A 118 0.54 17.40 -3.40
N LEU A 119 -0.29 16.38 -3.16
CA LEU A 119 -1.59 16.53 -2.50
C LEU A 119 -1.49 16.18 -1.00
N ALA A 120 -2.24 16.90 -0.17
CA ALA A 120 -2.39 16.58 1.25
C ALA A 120 -3.66 15.76 1.54
N HIS A 121 -4.66 15.87 0.67
CA HIS A 121 -5.95 15.22 0.77
C HIS A 121 -6.41 14.77 -0.62
N ALA A 122 -7.44 13.92 -0.67
CA ALA A 122 -8.08 13.59 -1.94
C ALA A 122 -8.61 14.88 -2.62
N PRO A 123 -8.50 15.01 -3.95
CA PRO A 123 -9.06 16.16 -4.67
C PRO A 123 -10.57 16.33 -4.42
N PRO A 124 -11.13 17.54 -4.56
CA PRO A 124 -12.55 17.78 -4.34
C PRO A 124 -13.46 16.79 -5.09
N GLY A 125 -14.42 16.21 -4.37
CA GLY A 125 -15.34 15.19 -4.88
C GLY A 125 -14.72 13.82 -5.16
N HIS A 126 -13.46 13.58 -4.78
CA HIS A 126 -12.78 12.30 -4.92
C HIS A 126 -12.39 11.73 -3.56
N HIS A 127 -12.15 10.41 -3.54
CA HIS A 127 -11.82 9.67 -2.33
C HIS A 127 -10.40 9.10 -2.37
N SER A 128 -9.80 9.03 -3.57
CA SER A 128 -8.47 8.48 -3.80
C SER A 128 -7.83 9.09 -5.03
N VAL A 129 -6.54 8.83 -5.21
CA VAL A 129 -5.79 9.12 -6.44
C VAL A 129 -5.27 7.81 -7.02
N ILE A 130 -5.32 7.67 -8.34
CA ILE A 130 -4.66 6.57 -9.06
C ILE A 130 -3.61 7.20 -9.97
N GLY A 131 -2.35 6.94 -9.65
CA GLY A 131 -1.22 7.22 -10.51
C GLY A 131 -1.14 6.19 -11.63
N ARG A 132 -1.28 6.62 -12.88
CA ARG A 132 -1.16 5.75 -14.05
C ARG A 132 0.26 5.74 -14.60
N PRO A 133 0.75 4.59 -15.10
CA PRO A 133 2.05 4.51 -15.76
C PRO A 133 2.14 5.46 -16.95
N THR A 134 3.31 6.07 -17.11
CA THR A 134 3.64 6.95 -18.24
C THR A 134 5.10 6.77 -18.61
N GLN A 135 5.45 7.03 -19.87
CA GLN A 135 6.84 7.02 -20.31
C GLN A 135 7.62 8.12 -19.57
N GLY A 136 8.67 7.73 -18.84
CA GLY A 136 9.45 8.64 -18.00
C GLY A 136 8.80 9.00 -16.65
N GLY A 137 7.65 8.42 -16.32
CA GLY A 137 6.95 8.58 -15.05
C GLY A 137 6.88 7.27 -14.27
N LEU A 138 5.68 6.91 -13.82
CA LEU A 138 5.45 5.67 -13.09
C LEU A 138 5.67 4.45 -14.01
N ALA A 139 6.41 3.45 -13.51
CA ALA A 139 6.52 2.15 -14.18
C ALA A 139 5.30 1.25 -13.93
N TYR A 140 4.66 1.39 -12.77
CA TYR A 140 3.49 0.60 -12.34
C TYR A 140 2.43 1.53 -11.73
N PRO A 141 1.14 1.16 -11.78
CA PRO A 141 0.11 1.95 -11.14
C PRO A 141 0.31 2.04 -9.62
N GLU A 142 0.01 3.20 -9.07
CA GLU A 142 0.00 3.45 -7.63
C GLU A 142 -1.38 3.94 -7.20
N TYR A 143 -1.88 3.43 -6.08
CA TYR A 143 -3.19 3.77 -5.53
C TYR A 143 -2.99 4.47 -4.20
N VAL A 144 -3.56 5.67 -4.07
CA VAL A 144 -3.30 6.54 -2.92
C VAL A 144 -4.62 6.94 -2.25
N ILE A 145 -4.70 6.68 -0.96
CA ILE A 145 -5.78 7.16 -0.08
C ILE A 145 -5.20 8.16 0.92
N TYR A 146 -6.05 9.03 1.45
CA TYR A 146 -5.64 10.11 2.35
C TYR A 146 -6.27 10.00 3.74
N ARG A 147 -6.93 8.87 4.02
CA ARG A 147 -7.54 8.55 5.31
C ARG A 147 -7.26 7.10 5.64
N GLY A 148 -6.75 6.84 6.84
CA GLY A 148 -6.38 5.49 7.28
C GLY A 148 -7.55 4.50 7.22
N GLU A 149 -8.75 4.91 7.63
CA GLU A 149 -9.95 4.07 7.64
C GLU A 149 -10.43 3.61 6.24
N GLN A 150 -9.88 4.14 5.14
CA GLN A 150 -10.19 3.60 3.80
C GLN A 150 -9.51 2.26 3.51
N ALA A 151 -8.59 1.79 4.36
CA ALA A 151 -7.92 0.53 4.18
C ALA A 151 -7.96 -0.37 5.41
N TYR A 152 -8.09 -1.67 5.17
CA TYR A 152 -7.96 -2.72 6.18
C TYR A 152 -6.83 -3.68 5.80
N PRO A 153 -5.84 -3.92 6.67
CA PRO A 153 -4.81 -4.91 6.41
C PRO A 153 -5.43 -6.31 6.60
N GLU A 154 -5.83 -6.96 5.49
CA GLU A 154 -6.57 -8.23 5.53
C GLU A 154 -5.64 -9.42 5.75
N TYR A 155 -4.47 -9.41 5.09
CA TYR A 155 -3.49 -10.50 5.19
C TYR A 155 -2.06 -9.98 5.42
N CYS A 156 -1.32 -10.67 6.28
CA CYS A 156 0.13 -10.58 6.38
C CYS A 156 0.78 -11.71 5.57
N ILE A 157 1.67 -11.35 4.65
CA ILE A 157 2.39 -12.29 3.79
C ILE A 157 3.85 -12.27 4.23
N THR A 158 4.32 -13.38 4.78
CA THR A 158 5.73 -13.63 5.07
C THR A 158 6.34 -14.44 3.93
N TYR A 159 7.47 -13.99 3.38
CA TYR A 159 8.09 -14.58 2.18
C TYR A 159 9.60 -14.34 2.15
N ASN A 160 10.31 -15.14 1.36
CA ASN A 160 11.70 -14.87 0.97
C ASN A 160 11.75 -14.53 -0.52
N LEU A 161 12.77 -13.77 -0.94
CA LEU A 161 13.07 -13.68 -2.36
C LEU A 161 13.73 -14.98 -2.83
N LEU A 162 13.45 -15.38 -4.06
CA LEU A 162 14.14 -16.49 -4.71
C LEU A 162 15.40 -15.97 -5.39
N ASN A 163 16.52 -16.66 -5.17
CA ASN A 163 17.75 -16.37 -5.89
C ASN A 163 17.63 -16.96 -7.31
N PRO A 164 17.65 -16.13 -8.37
CA PRO A 164 17.50 -16.63 -9.74
C PRO A 164 18.59 -17.63 -10.15
N VAL A 165 19.79 -17.57 -9.54
CA VAL A 165 20.93 -18.45 -9.88
C VAL A 165 20.73 -19.89 -9.41
N ASN A 166 19.85 -20.13 -8.43
CA ASN A 166 19.62 -21.49 -7.90
C ASN A 166 18.49 -22.24 -8.62
N ASN A 167 17.78 -21.60 -9.55
CA ASN A 167 16.65 -22.19 -10.27
C ASN A 167 17.04 -22.90 -11.58
N ASP A 168 18.32 -22.91 -11.96
CA ASP A 168 18.81 -23.56 -13.20
C ASP A 168 19.29 -25.01 -12.98
N ASN A 169 19.12 -25.58 -11.78
CA ASN A 169 19.61 -26.92 -11.41
C ASN A 169 18.51 -27.90 -10.94
N GLU A 170 17.24 -27.66 -11.23
CA GLU A 170 16.13 -28.64 -11.07
C GLU A 170 15.47 -28.98 -12.40
#